data_AF-A0A4R2I3K1-F1
#
_entry.id   AF-A0A4R2I3K1-F1
#
_cell.length_a   1.000
_cell.length_b   1.000
_cell.length_c   1.000
_cell.angle_alpha   90.00
_cell.angle_beta   90.00
_cell.angle_gamma   90.00
#
_symmetry.space_group_name_H-M   'P 1'
#
loop_
_entity.id
_entity.type
_entity.pdbx_description
1 polymer ?
#
loop_
_entity_poly.entity_id
_entity_poly.type
_entity_poly.pdbx_seq_one_letter_code
_entity_poly.pdbx_strand_id
1 'polypeptide(L)'
;MSIHACAFCGSSGPLTGEHVLGDWLSRIGLDLEPVLHGAGPLNRIGRELGVRPPFRQKVRDVCGDCNHGWMSRLEVTAQRVLTPFILGEPGEIEVADTGRIAAWAQKTALTAMLVSSEEDRDHGYGLPTSEYRDFYTLREEACPLPVSQFWIGRYDGVRGWSVRVTPLAVRIDGIPEPDRPQGYAMTVVLGQLVLHGVRFTTPSLHAQVSTRLDLPQLWPSAGPVSWPRGIPLDDAGFLEFSGGTEFRSTEKHVELRPWKPATELAPSQAVGGMVELQAICGAHVVYYPAVLVHEAMRGQFYAFWTACECPIAYLIQTEPDGAHCIAADTTEAITEMYDALEREEYLIQDECGDFCCKRLTSSGPLRFET
;
A
#
# COMPACT_ATOMS: atom_id res chain seq x y z
N MET A 1 -21.59 11.91 20.58
CA MET A 1 -20.12 11.80 20.67
C MET A 1 -19.79 10.33 20.66
N SER A 2 -19.31 9.79 19.54
CA SER A 2 -18.75 8.44 19.53
C SER A 2 -17.54 8.43 20.46
N ILE A 3 -17.56 7.55 21.46
CA ILE A 3 -16.43 7.36 22.37
C ILE A 3 -15.41 6.55 21.57
N HIS A 4 -14.49 7.22 20.88
CA HIS A 4 -13.41 6.53 20.19
C HIS A 4 -12.47 5.90 21.23
N ALA A 5 -12.30 4.59 21.16
CA ALA A 5 -11.36 3.86 22.01
C ALA A 5 -9.96 3.86 21.38
N CYS A 6 -8.93 3.82 22.21
CA CYS A 6 -7.56 3.65 21.73
C CYS A 6 -7.43 2.39 20.87
N ALA A 7 -6.88 2.50 19.66
CA ALA A 7 -6.70 1.39 18.73
C ALA A 7 -5.85 0.26 19.35
N PHE A 8 -4.86 0.60 20.18
CA PHE A 8 -3.94 -0.37 20.81
C PHE A 8 -4.47 -0.95 22.13
N CYS A 9 -4.70 -0.15 23.16
CA CYS A 9 -5.09 -0.66 24.49
C CYS A 9 -6.60 -0.70 24.76
N GLY A 10 -7.41 0.02 23.99
CA GLY A 10 -8.87 -0.02 24.09
C GLY A 10 -9.47 0.89 25.15
N SER A 11 -8.64 1.70 25.80
CA SER A 11 -9.11 2.71 26.74
C SER A 11 -10.02 3.72 26.04
N SER A 12 -11.16 4.03 26.65
CA SER A 12 -12.09 5.10 26.25
C SER A 12 -11.66 6.51 26.70
N GLY A 13 -10.41 6.67 27.14
CA GLY A 13 -9.87 7.94 27.60
C GLY A 13 -9.51 8.91 26.46
N PRO A 14 -9.01 10.12 26.79
CA PRO A 14 -8.60 11.09 25.78
C PRO A 14 -7.55 10.52 24.82
N LEU A 15 -7.80 10.72 23.53
CA LEU A 15 -6.89 10.36 22.46
C LEU A 15 -5.94 11.52 22.15
N THR A 16 -4.77 11.18 21.62
CA THR A 16 -3.66 12.08 21.32
C THR A 16 -3.32 12.02 19.83
N GLY A 17 -2.57 13.01 19.34
CA GLY A 17 -2.06 13.01 17.97
C GLY A 17 -0.77 12.21 17.87
N GLU A 18 -0.86 10.91 17.58
CA GLU A 18 0.30 10.07 17.30
C GLU A 18 0.82 10.33 15.90
N HIS A 19 2.13 10.46 15.72
CA HIS A 19 2.71 10.62 14.39
C HIS A 19 2.76 9.26 13.69
N VAL A 20 2.39 9.22 12.40
CA VAL A 20 2.52 7.99 11.60
C VAL A 20 4.00 7.62 11.44
N LEU A 21 4.82 8.61 11.11
CA LEU A 21 6.27 8.54 11.09
C LEU A 21 6.79 9.53 12.14
N GLY A 22 7.66 9.08 13.05
CA GLY A 22 8.11 9.87 14.20
C GLY A 22 8.69 11.24 13.81
N ASP A 23 8.36 12.29 14.57
CA ASP A 23 8.78 13.67 14.32
C ASP A 23 10.30 13.85 14.29
N TRP A 24 11.06 12.95 14.92
CA TRP A 24 12.52 12.96 14.90
C TRP A 24 13.10 12.87 13.48
N LEU A 25 12.38 12.27 12.52
CA LEU A 25 12.78 12.21 11.11
C LEU A 25 12.92 13.61 10.49
N SER A 26 12.18 14.61 11.00
CA SER A 26 12.33 15.99 10.57
C SER A 26 13.64 16.65 11.03
N ARG A 27 14.43 15.98 11.87
CA ARG A 27 15.61 16.56 12.54
C ARG A 27 16.93 15.90 12.14
N ILE A 28 16.90 14.89 11.27
CA ILE A 28 18.09 14.11 10.90
C ILE A 28 18.71 14.54 9.57
N GLY A 29 18.19 15.58 8.91
CA GLY A 29 18.76 16.09 7.65
C GLY A 29 18.15 15.51 6.38
N LEU A 30 16.96 14.91 6.45
CA LEU A 30 16.15 14.59 5.26
C LEU A 30 15.57 15.86 4.63
N ASP A 31 15.25 15.79 3.35
CA ASP A 31 14.51 16.85 2.65
C ASP A 31 13.11 17.04 3.26
N LEU A 32 12.78 18.28 3.57
CA LEU A 32 11.51 18.70 4.18
C LEU A 32 10.68 19.59 3.26
N GLU A 33 11.07 19.74 1.99
CA GLU A 33 10.28 20.46 1.01
C GLU A 33 8.85 19.88 0.98
N PRO A 34 7.82 20.74 0.91
CA PRO A 34 6.45 20.27 0.84
C PRO A 34 6.23 19.35 -0.36
N VAL A 35 5.77 18.13 -0.09
CA VAL A 35 5.43 17.12 -1.11
C VAL A 35 3.95 16.81 -1.05
N LEU A 36 3.42 16.22 -2.11
CA LEU A 36 2.05 15.70 -2.14
C LEU A 36 1.93 14.49 -1.21
N HIS A 37 0.96 14.51 -0.29
CA HIS A 37 0.62 13.35 0.55
C HIS A 37 -0.58 12.63 -0.04
N GLY A 38 -0.55 11.30 -0.03
CA GLY A 38 -1.68 10.48 -0.44
C GLY A 38 -1.84 9.26 0.46
N ALA A 39 -3.06 8.76 0.56
CA ALA A 39 -3.37 7.49 1.20
C ALA A 39 -4.53 6.82 0.45
N GLY A 40 -4.55 5.51 0.35
CA GLY A 40 -5.71 4.81 -0.20
C GLY A 40 -5.42 3.38 -0.62
N PRO A 41 -6.44 2.72 -1.20
CA PRO A 41 -6.37 1.31 -1.56
C PRO A 41 -5.22 1.07 -2.54
N LEU A 42 -4.62 -0.12 -2.48
CA LEU A 42 -3.50 -0.46 -3.36
C LEU A 42 -3.89 -0.48 -4.85
N ASN A 43 -5.16 -0.78 -5.13
CA ASN A 43 -5.73 -0.92 -6.46
C ASN A 43 -6.69 0.23 -6.86
N ARG A 44 -6.69 1.35 -6.13
CA ARG A 44 -7.53 2.54 -6.46
C ARG A 44 -6.69 3.82 -6.36
N ILE A 45 -7.18 4.94 -6.92
CA ILE A 45 -6.55 6.24 -6.63
C ILE A 45 -6.62 6.45 -5.12
N GLY A 46 -5.47 6.71 -4.51
CA GLY A 46 -5.44 7.23 -3.16
C GLY A 46 -6.09 8.61 -3.10
N ARG A 47 -6.73 8.93 -1.98
CA ARG A 47 -7.15 10.30 -1.72
C ARG A 47 -5.91 11.18 -1.55
N GLU A 48 -5.93 12.34 -2.18
CA GLU A 48 -4.97 13.39 -1.91
C GLU A 48 -5.22 13.95 -0.51
N LEU A 49 -4.15 14.01 0.30
CA LEU A 49 -4.17 14.56 1.65
C LEU A 49 -3.57 15.98 1.70
N GLY A 50 -3.26 16.56 0.54
CA GLY A 50 -2.70 17.88 0.34
C GLY A 50 -1.16 17.91 0.36
N VAL A 51 -0.63 19.09 0.05
CA VAL A 51 0.82 19.37 -0.01
C VAL A 51 1.31 19.94 1.33
N ARG A 52 2.30 19.28 1.94
CA ARG A 52 2.88 19.69 3.23
C ARG A 52 4.25 19.04 3.46
N PRO A 53 5.07 19.56 4.38
CA PRO A 53 6.31 18.90 4.75
C PRO A 53 6.09 17.44 5.18
N PRO A 54 7.03 16.53 4.87
CA PRO A 54 6.94 15.13 5.24
C PRO A 54 6.95 14.94 6.77
N PHE A 55 6.57 13.76 7.24
CA PHE A 55 6.63 13.34 8.65
C PHE A 55 5.71 14.12 9.63
N ARG A 56 4.80 14.96 9.13
CA ARG A 56 3.83 15.70 9.95
C ARG A 56 2.47 15.01 10.12
N GLN A 57 2.22 13.91 9.41
CA GLN A 57 0.94 13.20 9.47
C GLN A 57 0.72 12.60 10.85
N LYS A 58 -0.43 12.92 11.46
CA LYS A 58 -0.87 12.38 12.74
C LYS A 58 -2.20 11.64 12.63
N VAL A 59 -2.41 10.67 13.50
CA VAL A 59 -3.69 9.98 13.71
C VAL A 59 -4.20 10.30 15.12
N ARG A 60 -5.52 10.26 15.34
CA ARG A 60 -6.16 10.63 16.62
C ARG A 60 -6.82 9.43 17.28
N ASP A 61 -6.21 8.26 17.12
CA ASP A 61 -6.75 6.96 17.47
C ASP A 61 -5.98 6.31 18.65
N VAL A 62 -5.04 7.04 19.25
CA VAL A 62 -4.09 6.50 20.25
C VAL A 62 -4.14 7.32 21.54
N CYS A 63 -4.33 6.67 22.70
CA CYS A 63 -4.31 7.35 23.99
C CYS A 63 -2.89 7.79 24.43
N GLY A 64 -2.83 8.72 25.39
CA GLY A 64 -1.56 9.24 25.90
C GLY A 64 -0.63 8.17 26.48
N ASP A 65 -1.17 7.17 27.18
CA ASP A 65 -0.36 6.09 27.80
C ASP A 65 0.32 5.21 26.74
N CYS A 66 -0.34 4.95 25.61
CA CYS A 66 0.26 4.21 24.51
C CYS A 66 1.30 5.07 23.77
N ASN A 67 0.89 6.27 23.36
CA ASN A 67 1.71 7.20 22.59
C ASN A 67 3.01 7.55 23.32
N HIS A 68 2.89 8.07 24.54
CA HIS A 68 4.04 8.52 25.34
C HIS A 68 4.75 7.39 26.10
N GLY A 69 4.16 6.19 26.12
CA GLY A 69 4.71 5.01 26.78
C GLY A 69 5.52 4.13 25.85
N TRP A 70 4.99 2.96 25.51
CA TRP A 70 5.72 1.93 24.78
C TRP A 70 6.04 2.34 23.33
N MET A 71 5.15 3.10 22.67
CA MET A 71 5.37 3.56 21.29
C MET A 71 6.55 4.53 21.22
N SER A 72 6.62 5.50 22.16
CA SER A 72 7.75 6.41 22.30
C SER A 72 9.08 5.68 22.55
N ARG A 73 9.09 4.59 23.35
CA ARG A 73 10.31 3.78 23.54
C ARG A 73 10.81 3.13 22.26
N LEU A 74 9.90 2.68 21.39
CA LEU A 74 10.25 2.17 20.06
C LEU A 74 10.82 3.28 19.17
N GLU A 75 10.22 4.48 19.19
CA GLU A 75 10.73 5.63 18.43
C GLU A 75 12.14 6.04 18.85
N VAL A 76 12.44 6.08 20.15
CA VAL A 76 13.78 6.39 20.66
C VAL A 76 14.81 5.37 20.18
N THR A 77 14.45 4.08 20.17
CA THR A 77 15.34 3.04 19.68
C THR A 77 15.55 3.15 18.17
N ALA A 78 14.48 3.32 17.41
CA ALA A 78 14.53 3.49 15.97
C ALA A 78 15.34 4.72 15.55
N GLN A 79 15.17 5.86 16.24
CA GLN A 79 15.97 7.05 16.01
C GLN A 79 17.46 6.75 16.15
N ARG A 80 17.88 6.13 17.26
CA ARG A 80 19.30 5.81 17.50
C ARG A 80 19.87 4.87 16.44
N VAL A 81 19.14 3.83 16.09
CA VAL A 81 19.65 2.72 15.26
C VAL A 81 19.50 3.02 13.76
N LEU A 82 18.38 3.60 13.33
CA LEU A 82 18.05 3.76 11.91
C LEU A 82 18.59 5.04 11.28
N THR A 83 18.90 6.08 12.06
CA THR A 83 19.38 7.35 11.51
C THR A 83 20.56 7.18 10.55
N PRO A 84 21.64 6.44 10.87
CA PRO A 84 22.75 6.23 9.95
C PRO A 84 22.30 5.61 8.62
N PHE A 85 21.48 4.55 8.66
CA PHE A 85 21.02 3.84 7.46
C PHE A 85 20.07 4.67 6.60
N ILE A 86 19.20 5.46 7.23
CA ILE A 86 18.31 6.40 6.53
C ILE A 86 19.14 7.43 5.74
N LEU A 87 20.26 7.87 6.30
CA LEU A 87 21.20 8.80 5.67
C LEU A 87 22.18 8.14 4.70
N GLY A 88 22.14 6.82 4.54
CA GLY A 88 23.00 6.09 3.61
C GLY A 88 24.34 5.63 4.19
N GLU A 89 24.55 5.78 5.49
CA GLU A 89 25.80 5.36 6.16
C GLU A 89 25.81 3.84 6.38
N PRO A 90 26.88 3.14 6.01
CA PRO A 90 27.01 1.71 6.27
C PRO A 90 27.19 1.44 7.76
N GLY A 91 26.74 0.28 8.22
CA GLY A 91 26.87 -0.11 9.62
C GLY A 91 26.26 -1.47 9.92
N GLU A 92 26.00 -1.71 11.19
CA GLU A 92 25.48 -2.98 11.67
C GLU A 92 24.42 -2.75 12.74
N ILE A 93 23.32 -3.50 12.65
CA ILE A 93 22.29 -3.56 13.69
C ILE A 93 22.64 -4.70 14.63
N GLU A 94 22.86 -4.37 15.90
CA GLU A 94 23.09 -5.36 16.94
C GLU A 94 21.87 -6.26 17.16
N VAL A 95 22.10 -7.52 17.51
CA VAL A 95 21.04 -8.51 17.78
C VAL A 95 20.00 -7.97 18.75
N ALA A 96 20.43 -7.25 19.79
CA ALA A 96 19.55 -6.68 20.81
C ALA A 96 18.56 -5.64 20.27
N ASP A 97 18.86 -5.00 19.14
CA ASP A 97 18.02 -3.98 18.52
C ASP A 97 17.11 -4.54 17.41
N THR A 98 17.46 -5.68 16.82
CA THR A 98 16.73 -6.25 15.67
C THR A 98 15.22 -6.40 15.91
N GLY A 99 14.82 -7.00 17.05
CA GLY A 99 13.42 -7.14 17.43
C GLY A 99 12.71 -5.81 17.63
N ARG A 100 13.39 -4.81 18.21
CA ARG A 100 12.84 -3.47 18.45
C ARG A 100 12.62 -2.71 17.15
N ILE A 101 13.53 -2.87 16.18
CA ILE A 101 13.38 -2.25 14.86
C ILE A 101 12.26 -2.92 14.07
N ALA A 102 12.16 -4.24 14.11
CA ALA A 102 11.04 -4.95 13.50
C ALA A 102 9.69 -4.58 14.15
N ALA A 103 9.65 -4.45 15.47
CA ALA A 103 8.48 -3.95 16.21
C ALA A 103 8.13 -2.52 15.80
N TRP A 104 9.13 -1.63 15.67
CA TRP A 104 8.90 -0.25 15.22
C TRP A 104 8.33 -0.23 13.79
N ALA A 105 8.83 -1.06 12.88
CA ALA A 105 8.28 -1.16 11.52
C ALA A 105 6.82 -1.61 11.52
N GLN A 106 6.47 -2.62 12.33
CA GLN A 106 5.09 -3.08 12.49
C GLN A 106 4.19 -2.02 13.13
N LYS A 107 4.68 -1.32 14.16
CA LYS A 107 3.99 -0.17 14.77
C LYS A 107 3.65 0.86 13.72
N THR A 108 4.65 1.27 12.93
CA THR A 108 4.51 2.29 11.88
C THR A 108 3.49 1.88 10.84
N ALA A 109 3.49 0.62 10.39
CA ALA A 109 2.49 0.09 9.47
C ALA A 109 1.06 0.11 10.08
N LEU A 110 0.90 -0.36 11.32
CA LEU A 110 -0.38 -0.32 12.03
C LEU A 110 -0.88 1.13 12.19
N THR A 111 -0.02 2.07 12.58
CA THR A 111 -0.38 3.49 12.71
C THR A 111 -0.72 4.12 11.36
N ALA A 112 -0.03 3.75 10.27
CA ALA A 112 -0.36 4.24 8.93
C ALA A 112 -1.76 3.81 8.47
N MET A 113 -2.20 2.59 8.81
CA MET A 113 -3.56 2.13 8.51
C MET A 113 -4.66 2.89 9.27
N LEU A 114 -4.31 3.61 10.36
CA LEU A 114 -5.24 4.48 11.08
C LEU A 114 -5.43 5.86 10.41
N VAL A 115 -4.69 6.15 9.32
CA VAL A 115 -4.95 7.34 8.50
C VAL A 115 -6.32 7.23 7.82
N SER A 116 -6.70 6.03 7.37
CA SER A 116 -8.02 5.72 6.81
C SER A 116 -9.14 6.00 7.81
N SER A 117 -10.32 6.38 7.34
CA SER A 117 -11.44 6.62 8.27
C SER A 117 -11.89 5.32 8.96
N GLU A 118 -12.61 5.42 10.07
CA GLU A 118 -13.20 4.24 10.73
C GLU A 118 -14.14 3.49 9.77
N GLU A 119 -14.94 4.23 9.01
CA GLU A 119 -15.82 3.68 7.98
C GLU A 119 -15.05 2.91 6.90
N ASP A 120 -13.94 3.47 6.37
CA ASP A 120 -13.12 2.76 5.38
C ASP A 120 -12.57 1.44 5.94
N ARG A 121 -12.13 1.46 7.20
CA ARG A 121 -11.56 0.29 7.88
C ARG A 121 -12.61 -0.78 8.12
N ASP A 122 -13.82 -0.38 8.52
CA ASP A 122 -14.95 -1.29 8.70
C ASP A 122 -15.40 -1.94 7.37
N HIS A 123 -15.22 -1.23 6.26
CA HIS A 123 -15.45 -1.74 4.90
C HIS A 123 -14.24 -2.52 4.31
N GLY A 124 -13.28 -2.91 5.14
CA GLY A 124 -12.19 -3.80 4.76
C GLY A 124 -10.88 -3.12 4.35
N TYR A 125 -10.80 -1.78 4.38
CA TYR A 125 -9.55 -1.03 4.18
C TYR A 125 -8.78 -0.83 5.50
N GLY A 126 -8.72 -1.87 6.31
CA GLY A 126 -8.10 -1.88 7.64
C GLY A 126 -7.43 -3.20 7.97
N LEU A 127 -6.62 -3.20 9.02
CA LEU A 127 -6.12 -4.42 9.64
C LEU A 127 -7.06 -4.86 10.77
N PRO A 128 -7.16 -6.18 11.07
CA PRO A 128 -8.00 -6.65 12.16
C PRO A 128 -7.68 -5.97 13.49
N THR A 129 -8.70 -5.59 14.26
CA THR A 129 -8.53 -4.96 15.58
C THR A 129 -7.66 -5.81 16.53
N SER A 130 -7.67 -7.13 16.38
CA SER A 130 -6.81 -8.03 17.15
C SER A 130 -5.32 -7.74 16.96
N GLU A 131 -4.87 -7.35 15.76
CA GLU A 131 -3.45 -7.06 15.53
C GLU A 131 -2.96 -5.89 16.41
N TYR A 132 -3.79 -4.86 16.60
CA TYR A 132 -3.45 -3.74 17.49
C TYR A 132 -3.47 -4.16 18.97
N ARG A 133 -4.45 -4.98 19.37
CA ARG A 133 -4.64 -5.45 20.75
C ARG A 133 -3.55 -6.43 21.17
N ASP A 134 -3.19 -7.34 20.29
CA ASP A 134 -2.13 -8.32 20.49
C ASP A 134 -0.78 -7.61 20.57
N PHE A 135 -0.55 -6.61 19.72
CA PHE A 135 0.70 -5.86 19.72
C PHE A 135 0.86 -5.03 21.01
N TYR A 136 -0.24 -4.44 21.51
CA TYR A 136 -0.25 -3.83 22.83
C TYR A 136 0.01 -4.84 23.96
N THR A 137 -0.56 -6.04 23.87
CA THR A 137 -0.39 -7.09 24.88
C THR A 137 1.08 -7.51 24.99
N LEU A 138 1.77 -7.64 23.86
CA LEU A 138 3.17 -8.04 23.76
C LEU A 138 4.18 -6.86 23.82
N ARG A 139 3.71 -5.63 24.06
CA ARG A 139 4.53 -4.40 23.98
C ARG A 139 5.82 -4.42 24.80
N GLU A 140 5.85 -5.14 25.93
CA GLU A 140 7.02 -5.20 26.81
C GLU A 140 8.10 -6.17 26.28
N GLU A 141 7.74 -7.08 25.38
CA GLU A 141 8.71 -7.93 24.67
C GLU A 141 9.54 -7.12 23.67
N ALA A 142 8.98 -6.00 23.20
CA ALA A 142 9.59 -5.08 22.25
C ALA A 142 10.08 -5.80 20.97
N CYS A 143 9.32 -6.79 20.52
CA CYS A 143 9.50 -7.54 19.28
C CYS A 143 8.21 -7.44 18.43
N PRO A 144 8.26 -7.73 17.12
CA PRO A 144 7.04 -7.78 16.31
C PRO A 144 6.12 -8.88 16.79
N LEU A 145 4.87 -8.87 16.32
CA LEU A 145 3.92 -9.95 16.58
C LEU A 145 4.52 -11.31 16.16
N PRO A 146 4.14 -12.41 16.83
CA PRO A 146 4.61 -13.74 16.49
C PRO A 146 4.39 -14.05 15.01
N VAL A 147 5.17 -14.97 14.47
CA VAL A 147 5.02 -15.40 13.07
C VAL A 147 5.17 -14.21 12.09
N SER A 148 6.14 -13.34 12.40
CA SER A 148 6.57 -12.26 11.52
C SER A 148 8.03 -12.43 11.14
N GLN A 149 8.37 -12.03 9.93
CA GLN A 149 9.75 -11.97 9.45
C GLN A 149 9.99 -10.59 8.84
N PHE A 150 11.18 -10.04 9.03
CA PHE A 150 11.57 -8.73 8.53
C PHE A 150 12.93 -8.77 7.86
N TRP A 151 13.11 -7.92 6.87
CA TRP A 151 14.33 -7.69 6.12
C TRP A 151 14.65 -6.21 6.05
N ILE A 152 15.93 -5.91 5.86
CA ILE A 152 16.45 -4.56 5.69
C ILE A 152 17.20 -4.48 4.36
N GLY A 153 17.00 -3.40 3.61
CA GLY A 153 17.64 -3.20 2.31
C GLY A 153 17.99 -1.75 2.07
N ARG A 154 18.67 -1.50 0.95
CA ARG A 154 18.98 -0.15 0.46
C ARG A 154 17.97 0.26 -0.59
N TYR A 155 17.49 1.49 -0.49
CA TYR A 155 16.65 2.12 -1.49
C TYR A 155 17.44 3.23 -2.19
N ASP A 156 17.55 3.14 -3.51
CA ASP A 156 18.26 4.05 -4.41
C ASP A 156 17.27 4.72 -5.40
N GLY A 157 16.06 5.01 -4.94
CA GLY A 157 15.07 5.80 -5.71
C GLY A 157 14.93 7.23 -5.20
N VAL A 158 13.99 7.98 -5.77
CA VAL A 158 13.80 9.41 -5.43
C VAL A 158 12.75 9.66 -4.35
N ARG A 159 12.04 8.63 -3.88
CA ARG A 159 11.03 8.80 -2.83
C ARG A 159 11.70 9.06 -1.49
N GLY A 160 11.41 10.20 -0.88
CA GLY A 160 11.91 10.50 0.47
C GLY A 160 11.35 9.56 1.54
N TRP A 161 10.12 9.06 1.35
CA TRP A 161 9.46 8.14 2.28
C TRP A 161 8.26 7.40 1.67
N SER A 162 7.88 6.26 2.24
CA SER A 162 6.63 5.58 1.96
C SER A 162 6.30 4.56 3.05
N VAL A 163 5.01 4.32 3.32
CA VAL A 163 4.54 3.18 4.11
C VAL A 163 3.45 2.47 3.32
N ARG A 164 3.63 1.18 3.07
CA ARG A 164 2.68 0.33 2.34
C ARG A 164 2.35 -0.92 3.14
N VAL A 165 1.08 -1.31 3.10
CA VAL A 165 0.57 -2.54 3.70
C VAL A 165 -0.18 -3.30 2.62
N THR A 166 0.24 -4.53 2.35
CA THR A 166 -0.29 -5.35 1.25
C THR A 166 -0.84 -6.64 1.78
N PRO A 167 -2.15 -6.92 1.66
CA PRO A 167 -2.72 -8.17 2.12
C PRO A 167 -2.16 -9.34 1.29
N LEU A 168 -1.82 -10.44 1.95
CA LEU A 168 -1.26 -11.63 1.35
C LEU A 168 -2.17 -12.83 1.58
N ALA A 169 -2.31 -13.64 0.53
CA ALA A 169 -2.92 -14.96 0.59
C ALA A 169 -1.85 -16.04 0.57
N VAL A 170 -2.04 -17.06 1.40
CA VAL A 170 -1.24 -18.29 1.34
C VAL A 170 -1.92 -19.21 0.33
N ARG A 171 -1.24 -19.49 -0.78
CA ARG A 171 -1.72 -20.37 -1.84
C ARG A 171 -1.11 -21.75 -1.68
N ILE A 172 -1.96 -22.76 -1.77
CA ILE A 172 -1.59 -24.17 -1.79
C ILE A 172 -2.09 -24.77 -3.10
N ASP A 173 -1.25 -25.55 -3.77
CA ASP A 173 -1.60 -26.19 -5.05
C ASP A 173 -2.90 -27.00 -4.93
N GLY A 174 -3.82 -26.77 -5.87
CA GLY A 174 -5.12 -27.44 -5.90
C GLY A 174 -6.17 -26.91 -4.91
N ILE A 175 -5.85 -25.90 -4.10
CA ILE A 175 -6.78 -25.23 -3.20
C ILE A 175 -7.18 -23.86 -3.78
N PRO A 176 -8.50 -23.53 -3.84
CA PRO A 176 -8.98 -22.20 -4.24
C PRO A 176 -8.38 -21.06 -3.39
N GLU A 177 -8.42 -19.83 -3.91
CA GLU A 177 -8.02 -18.68 -3.12
C GLU A 177 -8.95 -18.53 -1.91
N PRO A 178 -8.42 -18.24 -0.72
CA PRO A 178 -9.26 -17.96 0.42
C PRO A 178 -9.96 -16.60 0.29
N ASP A 179 -11.19 -16.53 0.81
CA ASP A 179 -12.04 -15.33 0.79
C ASP A 179 -11.55 -14.19 1.71
N ARG A 180 -10.45 -14.42 2.43
CA ARG A 180 -9.79 -13.46 3.31
C ARG A 180 -8.28 -13.64 3.21
N PRO A 181 -7.47 -12.60 3.42
CA PRO A 181 -6.02 -12.74 3.50
C PRO A 181 -5.58 -13.46 4.77
N GLN A 182 -4.48 -14.23 4.69
CA GLN A 182 -3.87 -14.97 5.81
C GLN A 182 -2.67 -14.22 6.41
N GLY A 183 -2.34 -13.06 5.85
CA GLY A 183 -1.23 -12.25 6.29
C GLY A 183 -1.19 -10.92 5.54
N TYR A 184 -0.14 -10.16 5.80
CA TYR A 184 0.13 -8.93 5.08
C TYR A 184 1.64 -8.66 5.03
N ALA A 185 2.08 -8.04 3.93
CA ALA A 185 3.37 -7.42 3.80
C ALA A 185 3.32 -5.99 4.35
N MET A 186 4.44 -5.50 4.86
CA MET A 186 4.65 -4.13 5.31
C MET A 186 5.93 -3.64 4.67
N THR A 187 5.89 -2.49 3.99
CA THR A 187 7.09 -1.86 3.43
C THR A 187 7.19 -0.44 3.93
N VAL A 188 8.32 -0.10 4.53
CA VAL A 188 8.65 1.26 4.98
C VAL A 188 9.90 1.71 4.25
N VAL A 189 9.81 2.84 3.55
CA VAL A 189 10.95 3.54 2.93
C VAL A 189 11.17 4.85 3.67
N LEU A 190 12.43 5.15 4.00
CA LEU A 190 12.88 6.39 4.62
C LEU A 190 14.29 6.73 4.13
N GLY A 191 14.44 7.81 3.35
CA GLY A 191 15.74 8.14 2.75
C GLY A 191 16.29 6.97 1.95
N GLN A 192 17.50 6.49 2.28
CA GLN A 192 18.12 5.33 1.62
C GLN A 192 17.78 3.98 2.26
N LEU A 193 16.97 3.95 3.33
CA LEU A 193 16.59 2.74 4.03
C LEU A 193 15.25 2.19 3.50
N VAL A 194 15.20 0.88 3.30
CA VAL A 194 13.94 0.13 3.18
C VAL A 194 13.87 -0.98 4.22
N LEU A 195 12.74 -1.05 4.92
CA LEU A 195 12.37 -2.14 5.81
C LEU A 195 11.16 -2.85 5.21
N HIS A 196 11.21 -4.16 5.21
CA HIS A 196 10.15 -4.98 4.65
C HIS A 196 9.82 -6.12 5.59
N GLY A 197 8.54 -6.38 5.82
CA GLY A 197 8.10 -7.41 6.74
C GLY A 197 6.92 -8.18 6.20
N VAL A 198 6.81 -9.44 6.62
CA VAL A 198 5.61 -10.24 6.45
C VAL A 198 5.08 -10.63 7.82
N ARG A 199 3.76 -10.62 7.97
CA ARG A 199 3.04 -11.07 9.17
C ARG A 199 1.94 -12.04 8.74
N PHE A 200 1.87 -13.21 9.37
CA PHE A 200 0.81 -14.21 9.11
C PHE A 200 -0.27 -14.17 10.19
N THR A 201 -1.44 -13.62 9.88
CA THR A 201 -2.57 -13.54 10.82
C THR A 201 -3.21 -14.90 11.13
N THR A 202 -2.93 -15.92 10.31
CA THR A 202 -3.33 -17.32 10.56
C THR A 202 -2.09 -18.17 10.87
N PRO A 203 -1.73 -18.38 12.16
CA PRO A 203 -0.48 -19.05 12.55
C PRO A 203 -0.32 -20.46 11.99
N SER A 204 -1.41 -21.20 11.78
CA SER A 204 -1.36 -22.55 11.19
C SER A 204 -0.97 -22.59 9.72
N LEU A 205 -0.98 -21.44 9.02
CA LEU A 205 -0.66 -21.31 7.60
C LEU A 205 0.66 -20.54 7.38
N HIS A 206 1.46 -20.39 8.42
CA HIS A 206 2.72 -19.70 8.30
C HIS A 206 3.73 -20.51 7.51
N ALA A 207 4.54 -19.81 6.73
CA ALA A 207 5.67 -20.38 6.02
C ALA A 207 6.92 -19.53 6.28
N GLN A 208 8.08 -20.17 6.26
CA GLN A 208 9.35 -19.45 6.18
C GLN A 208 9.50 -18.90 4.77
N VAL A 209 9.76 -17.60 4.66
CA VAL A 209 9.87 -16.93 3.36
C VAL A 209 11.21 -16.24 3.22
N SER A 210 11.62 -16.03 1.98
CA SER A 210 12.82 -15.29 1.61
C SER A 210 12.44 -14.23 0.58
N THR A 211 13.30 -13.22 0.42
CA THR A 211 13.15 -12.20 -0.63
C THR A 211 14.01 -12.58 -1.83
N ARG A 212 13.58 -12.22 -3.04
CA ARG A 212 14.40 -12.41 -4.27
C ARG A 212 15.61 -11.49 -4.38
N LEU A 213 15.72 -10.52 -3.47
CA LEU A 213 16.71 -9.46 -3.51
C LEU A 213 17.89 -9.73 -2.56
N ASP A 214 17.95 -10.93 -1.98
CA ASP A 214 18.98 -11.36 -1.03
C ASP A 214 19.18 -10.33 0.12
N LEU A 215 18.09 -9.70 0.55
CA LEU A 215 18.12 -8.74 1.65
C LEU A 215 18.47 -9.46 2.96
N PRO A 216 19.33 -8.87 3.81
CA PRO A 216 19.56 -9.38 5.16
C PRO A 216 18.27 -9.52 5.96
N GLN A 217 18.08 -10.69 6.58
CA GLN A 217 16.98 -10.91 7.49
C GLN A 217 17.26 -10.15 8.80
N LEU A 218 16.41 -9.17 9.07
CA LEU A 218 16.42 -8.39 10.31
C LEU A 218 15.77 -9.18 11.44
N TRP A 219 14.66 -9.89 11.17
CA TRP A 219 13.95 -10.65 12.19
C TRP A 219 13.31 -11.92 11.61
N PRO A 220 13.31 -13.06 12.34
CA PRO A 220 14.18 -13.33 13.48
C PRO A 220 15.65 -13.26 13.05
N SER A 221 16.52 -12.70 13.90
CA SER A 221 17.93 -12.57 13.55
C SER A 221 18.77 -13.75 14.04
N ALA A 222 19.67 -14.23 13.20
CA ALA A 222 20.70 -15.21 13.57
C ALA A 222 21.97 -14.56 14.15
N GLY A 223 22.11 -13.23 14.04
CA GLY A 223 23.31 -12.49 14.45
C GLY A 223 23.19 -10.99 14.19
N PRO A 224 24.29 -10.23 14.33
CA PRO A 224 24.28 -8.83 13.90
C PRO A 224 23.97 -8.72 12.40
N VAL A 225 23.28 -7.66 12.01
CA VAL A 225 22.79 -7.48 10.64
C VAL A 225 23.52 -6.31 9.99
N SER A 226 24.47 -6.61 9.09
CA SER A 226 25.21 -5.57 8.38
C SER A 226 24.40 -4.97 7.22
N TRP A 227 24.53 -3.66 7.03
CA TRP A 227 23.88 -2.89 5.98
C TRP A 227 24.87 -1.90 5.34
N PRO A 228 24.82 -1.67 4.01
CA PRO A 228 23.91 -2.28 3.04
C PRO A 228 24.41 -3.66 2.57
N ARG A 229 23.46 -4.55 2.25
CA ARG A 229 23.67 -5.84 1.59
C ARG A 229 22.41 -6.19 0.77
N GLY A 230 22.53 -7.13 -0.15
CA GLY A 230 21.48 -7.47 -1.10
C GLY A 230 21.44 -6.53 -2.31
N ILE A 231 20.44 -6.72 -3.17
CA ILE A 231 20.22 -5.90 -4.37
C ILE A 231 19.47 -4.62 -3.94
N PRO A 232 20.00 -3.41 -4.22
CA PRO A 232 19.29 -2.17 -3.95
C PRO A 232 17.99 -2.06 -4.73
N LEU A 233 17.00 -1.39 -4.13
CA LEU A 233 15.69 -1.13 -4.71
C LEU A 233 15.63 0.28 -5.30
N ASP A 234 15.34 0.41 -6.58
CA ASP A 234 14.98 1.69 -7.20
C ASP A 234 13.46 1.92 -7.13
N ASP A 235 12.97 2.97 -7.79
CA ASP A 235 11.53 3.29 -7.82
C ASP A 235 10.65 2.22 -8.46
N ALA A 236 11.14 1.57 -9.51
CA ALA A 236 10.40 0.52 -10.20
C ALA A 236 10.37 -0.75 -9.35
N GLY A 237 11.53 -1.16 -8.84
CA GLY A 237 11.67 -2.29 -7.93
C GLY A 237 10.85 -2.11 -6.66
N PHE A 238 10.76 -0.88 -6.12
CA PHE A 238 9.95 -0.61 -4.93
C PHE A 238 8.46 -0.90 -5.14
N LEU A 239 7.90 -0.63 -6.31
CA LEU A 239 6.48 -0.90 -6.58
C LEU A 239 6.21 -2.41 -6.59
N GLU A 240 7.03 -3.19 -7.29
CA GLU A 240 6.93 -4.65 -7.30
C GLU A 240 7.13 -5.24 -5.88
N PHE A 241 8.15 -4.74 -5.19
CA PHE A 241 8.56 -5.17 -3.86
C PHE A 241 7.54 -4.84 -2.77
N SER A 242 6.90 -3.69 -2.85
CA SER A 242 5.82 -3.35 -1.93
C SER A 242 4.50 -4.02 -2.30
N GLY A 243 4.40 -4.52 -3.53
CA GLY A 243 3.29 -5.31 -4.04
C GLY A 243 3.21 -6.73 -3.49
N GLY A 244 4.24 -7.25 -2.80
CA GLY A 244 4.19 -8.57 -2.15
C GLY A 244 4.43 -9.75 -3.09
N THR A 245 5.05 -9.52 -4.25
CA THR A 245 5.28 -10.53 -5.31
C THR A 245 6.68 -11.17 -5.25
N GLU A 246 7.56 -10.56 -4.47
CA GLU A 246 8.96 -10.91 -4.28
C GLU A 246 9.18 -12.07 -3.31
N PHE A 247 8.21 -12.40 -2.47
CA PHE A 247 8.35 -13.48 -1.49
C PHE A 247 8.49 -14.83 -2.16
N ARG A 248 9.44 -15.63 -1.68
CA ARG A 248 9.56 -17.05 -2.00
C ARG A 248 9.41 -17.86 -0.73
N SER A 249 8.41 -18.72 -0.70
CA SER A 249 8.33 -19.74 0.34
C SER A 249 9.51 -20.71 0.20
N THR A 250 10.02 -21.16 1.33
CA THR A 250 11.01 -22.25 1.37
C THR A 250 10.35 -23.63 1.24
N GLU A 251 9.02 -23.70 1.29
CA GLU A 251 8.21 -24.91 1.16
C GLU A 251 7.74 -25.10 -0.29
N LYS A 252 7.88 -26.32 -0.84
CA LYS A 252 7.70 -26.60 -2.28
C LYS A 252 6.28 -26.36 -2.84
N HIS A 253 5.25 -26.35 -2.00
CA HIS A 253 3.84 -26.29 -2.42
C HIS A 253 3.07 -25.14 -1.78
N VAL A 254 3.78 -24.22 -1.13
CA VAL A 254 3.18 -23.05 -0.49
C VAL A 254 3.71 -21.83 -1.20
N GLU A 255 2.83 -20.99 -1.72
CA GLU A 255 3.21 -19.69 -2.26
C GLU A 255 2.57 -18.58 -1.43
N LEU A 256 3.27 -17.46 -1.27
CA LEU A 256 2.65 -16.21 -0.84
C LEU A 256 2.38 -15.39 -2.09
N ARG A 257 1.12 -14.97 -2.22
CA ARG A 257 0.70 -14.09 -3.31
C ARG A 257 -0.04 -12.89 -2.71
N PRO A 258 0.00 -11.73 -3.38
CA PRO A 258 -0.89 -10.63 -3.05
C PRO A 258 -2.33 -11.14 -3.10
N TRP A 259 -3.14 -10.79 -2.10
CA TRP A 259 -4.52 -11.25 -2.04
C TRP A 259 -5.35 -10.53 -3.09
N LYS A 260 -5.72 -11.27 -4.14
CA LYS A 260 -6.20 -10.69 -5.40
C LYS A 260 -7.36 -9.72 -5.22
N PRO A 261 -8.40 -9.99 -4.41
CA PRO A 261 -9.52 -9.06 -4.24
C PRO A 261 -9.15 -7.64 -3.78
N ALA A 262 -8.00 -7.46 -3.13
CA ALA A 262 -7.52 -6.17 -2.65
C ALA A 262 -6.38 -5.57 -3.49
N THR A 263 -5.75 -6.35 -4.36
CA THR A 263 -4.55 -5.94 -5.13
C THR A 263 -4.76 -5.99 -6.64
N GLU A 264 -5.72 -6.79 -7.11
CA GLU A 264 -6.17 -6.89 -8.48
C GLU A 264 -7.66 -6.51 -8.52
N LEU A 265 -8.08 -5.62 -9.42
CA LEU A 265 -9.47 -5.72 -9.91
C LEU A 265 -9.57 -7.06 -10.65
N ALA A 266 -10.74 -7.72 -10.66
CA ALA A 266 -10.88 -8.97 -11.40
C ALA A 266 -10.32 -8.79 -12.83
N PRO A 267 -9.38 -9.65 -13.27
CA PRO A 267 -8.64 -9.41 -14.50
C PRO A 267 -9.60 -9.25 -15.65
N SER A 268 -9.45 -8.16 -16.40
CA SER A 268 -10.31 -7.88 -17.53
C SER A 268 -10.13 -8.96 -18.59
N GLN A 269 -11.23 -9.49 -19.14
CA GLN A 269 -11.19 -10.56 -20.13
C GLN A 269 -11.38 -9.99 -21.54
N ALA A 270 -10.57 -10.44 -22.49
CA ALA A 270 -10.80 -10.13 -23.89
C ALA A 270 -11.95 -11.02 -24.42
N VAL A 271 -13.08 -10.40 -24.76
CA VAL A 271 -14.28 -11.09 -25.25
C VAL A 271 -14.72 -10.43 -26.55
N GLY A 272 -14.56 -11.14 -27.68
CA GLY A 272 -15.11 -10.71 -28.97
C GLY A 272 -14.64 -9.33 -29.45
N GLY A 273 -13.36 -8.98 -29.25
CA GLY A 273 -12.80 -7.67 -29.64
C GLY A 273 -12.94 -6.57 -28.58
N MET A 274 -13.69 -6.85 -27.50
CA MET A 274 -13.88 -5.96 -26.36
C MET A 274 -13.10 -6.47 -25.14
N VAL A 275 -12.93 -5.59 -24.17
CA VAL A 275 -12.43 -5.85 -22.84
C VAL A 275 -13.61 -5.83 -21.88
N GLU A 276 -13.88 -6.96 -21.24
CA GLU A 276 -14.83 -7.08 -20.14
C GLU A 276 -14.14 -6.66 -18.85
N LEU A 277 -14.62 -5.57 -18.25
CA LEU A 277 -14.10 -5.01 -17.01
C LEU A 277 -15.14 -5.18 -15.90
N GLN A 278 -14.75 -5.81 -14.80
CA GLN A 278 -15.61 -5.87 -13.60
C GLN A 278 -15.84 -4.46 -13.07
N ALA A 279 -17.11 -4.03 -13.03
CA ALA A 279 -17.48 -2.72 -12.53
C ALA A 279 -17.22 -2.62 -11.02
N ILE A 280 -16.88 -1.43 -10.54
CA ILE A 280 -16.55 -1.17 -9.12
C ILE A 280 -17.74 -1.49 -8.19
N CYS A 281 -18.97 -1.49 -8.71
CA CYS A 281 -20.16 -1.91 -7.95
C CYS A 281 -20.14 -3.40 -7.55
N GLY A 282 -19.23 -4.21 -8.10
CA GLY A 282 -19.04 -5.62 -7.78
C GLY A 282 -20.13 -6.57 -8.30
N ALA A 283 -21.18 -6.05 -8.94
CA ALA A 283 -22.31 -6.83 -9.44
C ALA A 283 -22.42 -6.90 -10.97
N HIS A 284 -21.89 -5.89 -11.67
CA HIS A 284 -22.01 -5.76 -13.12
C HIS A 284 -20.63 -5.68 -13.79
N VAL A 285 -20.64 -5.82 -15.10
CA VAL A 285 -19.46 -5.67 -15.96
C VAL A 285 -19.70 -4.53 -16.94
N VAL A 286 -18.63 -3.87 -17.37
CA VAL A 286 -18.64 -2.85 -18.42
C VAL A 286 -17.66 -3.24 -19.51
N TYR A 287 -17.91 -2.79 -20.74
CA TYR A 287 -17.12 -3.18 -21.91
C TYR A 287 -16.47 -1.97 -22.57
N TYR A 288 -15.24 -2.13 -23.04
CA TYR A 288 -14.58 -1.15 -23.91
C TYR A 288 -13.70 -1.82 -24.97
N PRO A 289 -13.39 -1.17 -26.11
CA PRO A 289 -12.64 -1.81 -27.19
C PRO A 289 -11.23 -2.27 -26.80
N ALA A 290 -10.83 -3.49 -27.20
CA ALA A 290 -9.49 -4.03 -26.91
C ALA A 290 -8.36 -3.33 -27.70
N VAL A 291 -8.70 -2.59 -28.76
CA VAL A 291 -7.74 -1.75 -29.48
C VAL A 291 -7.14 -0.66 -28.57
N LEU A 292 -7.90 -0.17 -27.60
CA LEU A 292 -7.43 0.82 -26.64
C LEU A 292 -6.31 0.29 -25.74
N VAL A 293 -6.36 -0.99 -25.38
CA VAL A 293 -5.28 -1.66 -24.63
C VAL A 293 -4.02 -1.75 -25.49
N HIS A 294 -4.16 -2.14 -26.76
CA HIS A 294 -3.03 -2.23 -27.68
C HIS A 294 -2.36 -0.88 -27.92
N GLU A 295 -3.14 0.19 -28.03
CA GLU A 295 -2.62 1.55 -28.19
C GLU A 295 -1.97 2.06 -26.90
N ALA A 296 -2.51 1.74 -25.72
CA ALA A 296 -1.91 2.07 -24.43
C ALA A 296 -0.55 1.38 -24.21
N MET A 297 -0.42 0.11 -24.60
CA MET A 297 0.87 -0.60 -24.63
C MET A 297 1.90 0.06 -25.56
N ARG A 298 1.45 0.82 -26.57
CA ARG A 298 2.28 1.59 -27.50
C ARG A 298 2.50 3.04 -27.05
N GLY A 299 2.07 3.39 -25.84
CA GLY A 299 2.23 4.72 -25.27
C GLY A 299 1.17 5.73 -25.71
N GLN A 300 0.04 5.28 -26.25
CA GLN A 300 -1.11 6.14 -26.58
C GLN A 300 -2.25 5.91 -25.60
N PHE A 301 -2.58 6.92 -24.83
CA PHE A 301 -3.55 6.80 -23.74
C PHE A 301 -4.85 7.52 -24.07
N TYR A 302 -5.96 7.02 -23.55
CA TYR A 302 -7.30 7.50 -23.83
C TYR A 302 -8.12 7.58 -22.54
N ALA A 303 -9.07 8.50 -22.52
CA ALA A 303 -10.14 8.56 -21.53
C ALA A 303 -11.49 8.40 -22.21
N PHE A 304 -12.43 7.71 -21.57
CA PHE A 304 -13.80 7.52 -22.03
C PHE A 304 -14.69 7.26 -20.84
N TRP A 305 -16.01 7.40 -20.99
CA TRP A 305 -16.92 7.08 -19.91
C TRP A 305 -17.95 6.04 -20.30
N THR A 306 -18.46 5.32 -19.30
CA THR A 306 -19.54 4.34 -19.46
C THR A 306 -20.44 4.35 -18.24
N ALA A 307 -21.73 4.08 -18.43
CA ALA A 307 -22.65 3.85 -17.34
C ALA A 307 -22.67 2.36 -16.95
N CYS A 308 -22.88 2.08 -15.67
CA CYS A 308 -23.21 0.74 -15.18
C CYS A 308 -24.71 0.43 -15.42
N GLU A 309 -25.10 -0.82 -15.23
CA GLU A 309 -26.53 -1.17 -15.13
C GLU A 309 -27.18 -0.63 -13.84
N CYS A 310 -26.37 -0.30 -12.82
CA CYS A 310 -26.80 0.47 -11.66
C CYS A 310 -26.58 1.98 -11.89
N PRO A 311 -27.04 2.88 -11.00
CA PRO A 311 -26.93 4.33 -11.19
C PRO A 311 -25.51 4.89 -11.32
N ILE A 312 -24.49 4.08 -11.03
CA ILE A 312 -23.09 4.48 -11.04
C ILE A 312 -22.60 4.60 -12.49
N ALA A 313 -21.88 5.67 -12.79
CA ALA A 313 -21.13 5.81 -14.04
C ALA A 313 -19.62 5.83 -13.76
N TYR A 314 -18.82 5.55 -14.78
CA TYR A 314 -17.38 5.44 -14.68
C TYR A 314 -16.69 6.27 -15.77
N LEU A 315 -15.69 7.05 -15.38
CA LEU A 315 -14.69 7.64 -16.26
C LEU A 315 -13.44 6.74 -16.21
N ILE A 316 -13.05 6.20 -17.36
CA ILE A 316 -12.01 5.19 -17.51
C ILE A 316 -10.87 5.79 -18.32
N GLN A 317 -9.64 5.61 -17.85
CA GLN A 317 -8.39 6.00 -18.51
C GLN A 317 -7.53 4.76 -18.77
N THR A 318 -6.97 4.63 -19.97
CA THR A 318 -6.07 3.51 -20.30
C THR A 318 -4.64 3.74 -19.79
N GLU A 319 -3.98 2.68 -19.33
CA GLU A 319 -2.58 2.66 -18.87
C GLU A 319 -1.79 1.54 -19.59
N PRO A 320 -0.44 1.55 -19.59
CA PRO A 320 0.36 0.55 -20.32
C PRO A 320 0.09 -0.91 -19.91
N ASP A 321 -0.34 -1.12 -18.67
CA ASP A 321 -0.56 -2.42 -18.04
C ASP A 321 -1.99 -2.58 -17.47
N GLY A 322 -2.91 -1.67 -17.81
CA GLY A 322 -4.28 -1.73 -17.29
C GLY A 322 -5.17 -0.56 -17.66
N ALA A 323 -6.17 -0.32 -16.81
CA ALA A 323 -7.06 0.83 -16.93
C ALA A 323 -7.39 1.40 -15.54
N HIS A 324 -7.36 2.71 -15.48
CA HIS A 324 -7.69 3.52 -14.35
C HIS A 324 -9.18 3.90 -14.35
N CYS A 325 -9.91 3.69 -13.26
CA CYS A 325 -11.37 3.92 -13.22
C CYS A 325 -11.76 4.88 -12.09
N ILE A 326 -12.50 5.93 -12.44
CA ILE A 326 -13.12 6.90 -11.53
C ILE A 326 -14.64 6.68 -11.58
N ALA A 327 -15.30 6.50 -10.44
CA ALA A 327 -16.75 6.31 -10.36
C ALA A 327 -17.47 7.57 -9.88
N ALA A 328 -18.70 7.81 -10.34
CA ALA A 328 -19.62 8.75 -9.72
C ALA A 328 -21.04 8.18 -9.66
N ASP A 329 -21.83 8.68 -8.70
CA ASP A 329 -23.18 8.18 -8.39
C ASP A 329 -24.23 8.55 -9.44
N THR A 330 -23.88 9.41 -10.40
CA THR A 330 -24.75 9.80 -11.51
C THR A 330 -23.98 9.89 -12.82
N THR A 331 -24.70 9.71 -13.93
CA THR A 331 -24.14 9.85 -15.28
C THR A 331 -23.80 11.31 -15.57
N GLU A 332 -24.57 12.25 -15.03
CA GLU A 332 -24.35 13.68 -15.18
C GLU A 332 -22.98 14.10 -14.61
N ALA A 333 -22.63 13.61 -13.41
CA ALA A 333 -21.35 13.94 -12.79
C ALA A 333 -20.16 13.42 -13.60
N ILE A 334 -20.24 12.20 -14.12
CA ILE A 334 -19.20 11.64 -14.99
C ILE A 334 -19.13 12.37 -16.34
N THR A 335 -20.27 12.78 -16.89
CA THR A 335 -20.32 13.54 -18.14
C THR A 335 -19.62 14.89 -17.96
N GLU A 336 -19.89 15.61 -16.87
CA GLU A 336 -19.21 16.87 -16.54
C GLU A 336 -17.69 16.66 -16.39
N MET A 337 -17.25 15.61 -15.70
CA MET A 337 -15.84 15.28 -15.56
C MET A 337 -15.20 14.97 -16.91
N TYR A 338 -15.87 14.16 -17.73
CA TYR A 338 -15.38 13.81 -19.06
C TYR A 338 -15.31 15.03 -19.97
N ASP A 339 -16.31 15.91 -19.94
CA ASP A 339 -16.36 17.15 -20.72
C ASP A 339 -15.27 18.14 -20.29
N ALA A 340 -14.97 18.22 -18.99
CA ALA A 340 -13.89 19.04 -18.44
C ALA A 340 -12.49 18.60 -18.89
N LEU A 341 -12.33 17.39 -19.45
CA LEU A 341 -11.12 17.03 -20.17
C LEU A 341 -11.08 17.84 -21.47
N GLU A 342 -10.39 18.99 -21.46
CA GLU A 342 -10.18 19.85 -22.64
C GLU A 342 -9.30 19.15 -23.70
N ARG A 343 -9.82 18.10 -24.33
CA ARG A 343 -9.16 17.24 -25.30
C ARG A 343 -10.12 16.95 -26.44
N GLU A 344 -9.58 16.82 -27.64
CA GLU A 344 -10.36 16.44 -28.81
C GLU A 344 -10.90 15.03 -28.64
N GLU A 345 -12.20 14.88 -28.95
CA GLU A 345 -12.81 13.56 -29.06
C GLU A 345 -12.33 12.87 -30.32
N TYR A 346 -11.97 11.60 -30.13
CA TYR A 346 -11.54 10.68 -31.15
C TYR A 346 -12.56 9.54 -31.24
N LEU A 347 -12.96 9.24 -32.46
CA LEU A 347 -13.86 8.13 -32.75
C LEU A 347 -13.04 6.93 -33.18
N ILE A 348 -13.13 5.85 -32.42
CA ILE A 348 -12.61 4.54 -32.81
C ILE A 348 -13.71 3.82 -33.56
N GLN A 349 -13.41 3.36 -34.77
CA GLN A 349 -14.31 2.50 -35.53
C GLN A 349 -13.64 1.14 -35.68
N ASP A 350 -14.28 0.12 -35.14
CA ASP A 350 -13.83 -1.27 -35.29
C ASP A 350 -15.02 -2.21 -35.58
N GLU A 351 -14.76 -3.52 -35.55
CA GLU A 351 -15.78 -4.54 -35.80
C GLU A 351 -16.91 -4.55 -34.73
N CYS A 352 -16.70 -3.90 -33.58
CA CYS A 352 -17.64 -3.76 -32.47
C CYS A 352 -18.44 -2.45 -32.55
N GLY A 353 -18.11 -1.54 -33.47
CA GLY A 353 -18.86 -0.31 -33.74
C GLY A 353 -18.04 0.97 -33.52
N ASP A 354 -18.76 2.07 -33.35
CA ASP A 354 -18.21 3.39 -33.11
C ASP A 354 -18.07 3.63 -31.59
N PHE A 355 -16.87 4.02 -31.14
CA PHE A 355 -16.56 4.29 -29.73
C PHE A 355 -15.86 5.63 -29.54
N CYS A 356 -16.49 6.53 -28.78
CA CYS A 356 -15.95 7.86 -28.49
C CYS A 356 -14.98 7.82 -27.31
N CYS A 357 -13.82 8.45 -27.46
CA CYS A 357 -12.84 8.62 -26.39
C CYS A 357 -12.01 9.89 -26.61
N LYS A 358 -11.44 10.46 -25.56
CA LYS A 358 -10.50 11.58 -25.63
C LYS A 358 -9.07 11.07 -25.52
N ARG A 359 -8.20 11.49 -26.44
CA ARG A 359 -6.78 11.12 -26.38
C ARG A 359 -6.07 11.92 -25.30
N LEU A 360 -5.27 11.24 -24.47
CA LEU A 360 -4.50 11.83 -23.39
C LEU A 360 -3.03 12.02 -23.80
N THR A 361 -2.39 13.00 -23.18
CA THR A 361 -0.98 13.36 -23.41
C THR A 361 -0.01 12.45 -22.65
N SER A 362 -0.48 11.76 -21.61
CA SER A 362 0.29 10.81 -20.80
C SER A 362 -0.66 9.86 -20.04
N SER A 363 -0.11 8.79 -19.47
CA SER A 363 -0.83 7.89 -18.56
C SER A 363 -0.95 8.43 -17.12
N GLY A 364 -0.58 9.70 -16.89
CA GLY A 364 -0.68 10.31 -15.57
C GLY A 364 -2.14 10.57 -15.17
N PRO A 365 -2.42 10.77 -13.86
CA PRO A 365 -3.78 10.95 -13.37
C PRO A 365 -4.46 12.16 -14.01
N LEU A 366 -5.74 12.01 -14.36
CA LEU A 366 -6.59 13.09 -14.87
C LEU A 366 -6.66 14.23 -13.85
N ARG A 367 -6.34 15.45 -14.30
CA ARG A 367 -6.47 16.67 -13.50
C ARG A 367 -7.72 17.40 -13.97
N PHE A 368 -8.65 17.61 -13.05
CA PHE A 368 -9.81 18.45 -13.27
C PHE A 368 -9.50 19.80 -12.64
N GLU A 369 -9.52 20.88 -13.43
CA GLU A 369 -9.49 22.22 -12.88
C GLU A 369 -10.85 22.47 -12.21
N THR A 370 -10.84 22.62 -10.88
CA THR A 370 -12.04 22.93 -10.08
C THR A 370 -12.49 24.36 -10.23
#